data_AF-A0A0F9JPY6-F1
#
_entry.id   AF-A0A0F9JPY6-F1
#
_cell.length_a   1.000
_cell.length_b   1.000
_cell.length_c   1.000
_cell.angle_alpha   90.00
_cell.angle_beta   90.00
_cell.angle_gamma   90.00
#
_symmetry.space_group_name_H-M   'P 1'
#
loop_
_entity.id
_entity.type
_entity.pdbx_description
1 polymer ?
#
loop_
_entity_poly.entity_id
_entity_poly.type
_entity_poly.pdbx_seq_one_letter_code
_entity_poly.pdbx_strand_id
1 'polypeptide(L)'
;MNQKSSSCEESLEKNFNRFVRDNIIKIRMKSKQIYDKLTEPKIIKISIYISLLFFLPGLIIGIAIAANFGPFGYSLLYNYISDLGSKKYTPAPFILDITVIISAVFILPLILNLGRLYTSAPTDNIDNSKRMHYINHFRRIFGYIGLVSLIVGVIGLFNVGIFSLDRSPWNLHLIFASLTFVGFAFGSFFTGLAIIMKKKIIPRTIGFFMVLGPPISGILFLIGPQPLTRQLLEWVMTFMALAWYYPLTFITLQKTNTLLFFKSGY
;
A
#
# COMPACT_ATOMS: atom_id res chain seq x y z
N MET A 1 -48.17 35.40 -17.24
CA MET A 1 -48.26 34.05 -16.63
C MET A 1 -46.91 33.34 -16.46
N ASN A 2 -45.80 33.76 -17.09
CA ASN A 2 -44.50 33.06 -17.02
C ASN A 2 -43.57 33.37 -15.82
N GLN A 3 -43.86 34.37 -14.98
CA GLN A 3 -42.96 34.77 -13.90
C GLN A 3 -42.99 33.82 -12.67
N LYS A 4 -44.10 33.10 -12.47
CA LYS A 4 -44.29 32.25 -11.28
C LYS A 4 -43.59 30.88 -11.41
N SER A 5 -43.41 30.36 -12.62
CA SER A 5 -42.68 29.11 -12.86
C SER A 5 -41.16 29.30 -12.69
N SER A 6 -40.61 30.40 -13.23
CA SER A 6 -39.18 30.72 -13.14
C SER A 6 -38.68 30.88 -11.70
N SER A 7 -39.47 31.52 -10.81
CA SER A 7 -39.11 31.66 -9.39
C SER A 7 -39.13 30.33 -8.61
N CYS A 8 -39.98 29.38 -9.03
CA CYS A 8 -40.06 28.06 -8.41
C CYS A 8 -38.85 27.20 -8.78
N GLU A 9 -38.45 27.20 -10.06
CA GLU A 9 -37.28 26.48 -10.56
C GLU A 9 -35.98 26.97 -9.91
N GLU A 10 -35.80 28.28 -9.79
CA GLU A 10 -34.60 28.87 -9.18
C GLU A 10 -34.48 28.53 -7.67
N SER A 11 -35.62 28.46 -6.96
CA SER A 11 -35.68 28.01 -5.56
C SER A 11 -35.32 26.53 -5.42
N LEU A 12 -35.81 25.67 -6.31
CA LEU A 12 -35.53 24.24 -6.32
C LEU A 12 -34.04 23.96 -6.60
N GLU A 13 -33.47 24.63 -7.61
CA GLU A 13 -32.05 24.47 -7.95
C GLU A 13 -31.14 24.92 -6.79
N LYS A 14 -31.47 26.05 -6.14
CA LYS A 14 -30.72 26.53 -4.97
C LYS A 14 -30.79 25.57 -3.79
N ASN A 15 -31.95 24.96 -3.54
CA ASN A 15 -32.12 23.97 -2.48
C ASN A 15 -31.38 22.67 -2.79
N PHE A 16 -31.41 22.21 -4.04
CA PHE A 16 -30.65 21.04 -4.49
C PHE A 16 -29.14 21.25 -4.35
N ASN A 17 -28.62 22.39 -4.82
CA ASN A 17 -27.21 22.74 -4.71
C ASN A 17 -26.75 22.86 -3.25
N ARG A 18 -27.61 23.38 -2.36
CA ARG A 18 -27.33 23.40 -0.91
C ARG A 18 -27.29 21.99 -0.33
N PHE A 19 -28.27 21.14 -0.66
CA PHE A 19 -28.32 19.74 -0.20
C PHE A 19 -27.08 18.94 -0.64
N VAL A 20 -26.69 19.03 -1.90
CA VAL A 20 -25.49 18.36 -2.44
C VAL A 20 -24.24 18.86 -1.71
N ARG A 21 -24.09 20.18 -1.55
CA ARG A 21 -22.95 20.79 -0.84
C ARG A 21 -22.86 20.30 0.60
N ASP A 22 -23.96 20.29 1.34
CA ASP A 22 -23.99 19.89 2.74
C ASP A 22 -23.64 18.40 2.91
N ASN A 23 -24.12 17.54 2.01
CA ASN A 23 -23.75 16.11 2.01
C ASN A 23 -22.27 15.90 1.69
N ILE A 24 -21.71 16.62 0.71
CA ILE A 24 -20.28 16.57 0.39
C ILE A 24 -19.44 17.01 1.59
N ILE A 25 -19.82 18.09 2.27
CA ILE A 25 -19.11 18.58 3.47
C ILE A 25 -19.19 17.53 4.58
N LYS A 26 -20.36 16.93 4.85
CA LYS A 26 -20.53 15.87 5.84
C LYS A 26 -19.66 14.65 5.55
N ILE A 27 -19.62 14.18 4.29
CA ILE A 27 -18.77 13.06 3.86
C ILE A 27 -17.31 13.42 4.08
N ARG A 28 -16.87 14.61 3.66
CA ARG A 28 -15.48 15.07 3.84
C ARG A 28 -15.07 15.12 5.31
N MET A 29 -15.94 15.63 6.20
CA MET A 29 -15.67 15.67 7.64
C MET A 29 -15.55 14.26 8.23
N LYS A 30 -16.45 13.34 7.88
CA LYS A 30 -16.38 11.94 8.33
C LYS A 30 -15.13 11.24 7.80
N SER A 31 -14.80 11.39 6.52
CA SER A 31 -13.59 10.81 5.95
C SER A 31 -12.32 11.35 6.61
N LYS A 32 -12.29 12.65 6.96
CA LYS A 32 -11.19 13.24 7.73
C LYS A 32 -11.08 12.61 9.12
N GLN A 33 -12.20 12.46 9.85
CA GLN A 33 -12.19 11.82 11.18
C GLN A 33 -11.68 10.38 11.13
N ILE A 34 -12.13 9.59 10.13
CA ILE A 34 -11.66 8.22 9.92
C ILE A 34 -10.17 8.21 9.60
N TYR A 35 -9.73 9.06 8.66
CA TYR A 35 -8.33 9.19 8.31
C TYR A 35 -7.48 9.54 9.53
N ASP A 36 -7.92 10.52 10.32
CA ASP A 36 -7.19 11.01 11.49
C ASP A 36 -7.05 9.92 12.55
N LYS A 37 -8.12 9.16 12.79
CA LYS A 37 -8.13 8.00 13.68
C LYS A 37 -7.19 6.90 13.18
N LEU A 38 -7.33 6.46 11.92
CA LEU A 38 -6.49 5.40 11.34
C LEU A 38 -5.00 5.75 11.33
N THR A 39 -4.68 7.05 11.32
CA THR A 39 -3.31 7.54 11.34
C THR A 39 -2.86 8.02 12.72
N GLU A 40 -3.59 7.69 13.79
CA GLU A 40 -3.14 7.91 15.16
C GLU A 40 -1.86 7.11 15.45
N PRO A 41 -0.89 7.69 16.18
CA PRO A 41 0.38 7.03 16.49
C PRO A 41 0.21 5.65 17.12
N LYS A 42 -0.77 5.52 18.03
CA LYS A 42 -1.08 4.27 18.72
C LYS A 42 -1.60 3.21 17.75
N ILE A 43 -2.52 3.59 16.86
CA ILE A 43 -3.09 2.69 15.84
C ILE A 43 -2.00 2.24 14.88
N ILE A 44 -1.19 3.16 14.33
CA ILE A 44 -0.09 2.82 13.42
C ILE A 44 0.88 1.82 14.05
N LYS A 45 1.29 2.02 15.31
CA LYS A 45 2.21 1.09 16.00
C LYS A 45 1.61 -0.31 16.11
N ILE A 46 0.38 -0.40 16.60
CA ILE A 46 -0.33 -1.68 16.74
C ILE A 46 -0.43 -2.36 15.37
N SER A 47 -0.81 -1.61 14.35
CA SER A 47 -0.92 -2.09 12.98
C SER A 47 0.41 -2.60 12.41
N ILE A 48 1.52 -1.90 12.63
CA ILE A 48 2.85 -2.38 12.23
C ILE A 48 3.19 -3.68 12.96
N TYR A 49 3.02 -3.74 14.29
CA TYR A 49 3.35 -4.96 15.05
C TYR A 49 2.53 -6.16 14.58
N ILE A 50 1.23 -5.99 14.37
CA ILE A 50 0.36 -7.07 13.88
C ILE A 50 0.78 -7.47 12.47
N SER A 51 1.01 -6.53 11.56
CA SER A 51 1.44 -6.85 10.20
C SER A 51 2.78 -7.61 10.17
N LEU A 52 3.76 -7.20 10.96
CA LEU A 52 5.06 -7.88 11.03
C LEU A 52 4.93 -9.27 11.65
N LEU A 53 4.13 -9.41 12.71
CA LEU A 53 3.90 -10.68 13.41
C LEU A 53 3.13 -11.69 12.55
N PHE A 54 2.21 -11.24 11.71
CA PHE A 54 1.45 -12.13 10.84
C PHE A 54 2.19 -12.43 9.53
N PHE A 55 2.69 -11.41 8.82
CA PHE A 55 3.17 -11.62 7.45
C PHE A 55 4.37 -12.57 7.37
N LEU A 56 5.48 -12.24 8.04
CA LEU A 56 6.72 -13.01 7.89
C LEU A 56 6.67 -14.34 8.63
N PRO A 57 6.24 -14.42 9.91
CA PRO A 57 6.03 -15.70 10.56
C PRO A 57 5.02 -16.58 9.83
N GLY A 58 3.89 -16.03 9.39
CA GLY A 58 2.89 -16.77 8.62
C GLY A 58 3.43 -17.32 7.31
N LEU A 59 4.21 -16.53 6.58
CA LEU A 59 4.89 -16.96 5.36
C LEU A 59 5.92 -18.07 5.63
N ILE A 60 6.77 -17.92 6.66
CA ILE A 60 7.77 -18.93 7.05
C ILE A 60 7.09 -20.23 7.47
N ILE A 61 6.03 -20.15 8.28
CA ILE A 61 5.24 -21.32 8.71
C ILE A 61 4.60 -22.00 7.49
N GLY A 62 4.01 -21.24 6.57
CA GLY A 62 3.44 -21.76 5.33
C GLY A 62 4.48 -22.52 4.50
N ILE A 63 5.65 -21.93 4.28
CA ILE A 63 6.78 -22.57 3.58
C ILE A 63 7.22 -23.84 4.30
N ALA A 64 7.40 -23.79 5.62
CA ALA A 64 7.84 -24.93 6.41
C ALA A 64 6.84 -26.09 6.33
N ILE A 65 5.55 -25.79 6.38
CA ILE A 65 4.49 -26.80 6.26
C ILE A 65 4.47 -27.40 4.85
N ALA A 66 4.54 -26.57 3.81
CA ALA A 66 4.54 -27.04 2.43
C ALA A 66 5.79 -27.88 2.11
N ALA A 67 6.96 -27.50 2.62
CA ALA A 67 8.22 -28.18 2.35
C ALA A 67 8.31 -29.55 3.04
N ASN A 68 7.84 -29.65 4.29
CA ASN A 68 7.99 -30.88 5.09
C ASN A 68 6.78 -31.82 5.00
N PHE A 69 5.59 -31.29 4.76
CA PHE A 69 4.34 -32.05 4.79
C PHE A 69 3.54 -31.96 3.49
N GLY A 70 4.01 -31.19 2.50
CA GLY A 70 3.37 -31.08 1.19
C GLY A 70 3.53 -32.35 0.35
N PRO A 71 2.49 -32.77 -0.39
CA PRO A 71 2.48 -34.05 -1.08
C PRO A 71 3.45 -34.14 -2.26
N PHE A 72 3.87 -33.01 -2.85
CA PHE A 72 4.76 -32.97 -4.01
C PHE A 72 6.16 -32.40 -3.71
N GLY A 73 6.44 -32.05 -2.45
CA GLY A 73 7.63 -31.29 -2.06
C GLY A 73 7.55 -29.84 -2.54
N TYR A 74 7.73 -28.89 -1.62
CA TYR A 74 7.72 -27.47 -1.93
C TYR A 74 9.13 -26.89 -1.93
N SER A 75 9.49 -26.15 -2.97
CA SER A 75 10.75 -25.40 -3.04
C SER A 75 10.56 -24.06 -3.71
N LEU A 76 11.17 -23.01 -3.14
CA LEU A 76 11.09 -21.65 -3.65
C LEU A 76 11.64 -21.50 -5.08
N LEU A 77 12.55 -22.39 -5.50
CA LEU A 77 13.12 -22.39 -6.84
C LEU A 77 12.13 -22.88 -7.91
N TYR A 78 11.20 -23.75 -7.52
CA TYR A 78 10.35 -24.51 -8.43
C TYR A 78 8.85 -24.25 -8.24
N ASN A 79 8.46 -23.54 -7.18
CA ASN A 79 7.07 -23.25 -6.84
C ASN A 79 6.83 -21.75 -6.66
N TYR A 80 5.64 -21.32 -7.09
CA TYR A 80 5.17 -19.96 -6.90
C TYR A 80 4.83 -19.70 -5.42
N ILE A 81 4.86 -18.45 -4.96
CA ILE A 81 4.39 -18.12 -3.60
C ILE A 81 2.90 -18.43 -3.48
N SER A 82 2.14 -18.23 -4.56
CA SER A 82 0.72 -18.52 -4.64
C SER A 82 0.41 -20.01 -4.45
N ASP A 83 1.34 -20.92 -4.79
CA ASP A 83 1.20 -22.37 -4.58
C ASP A 83 1.02 -22.70 -3.08
N LEU A 84 1.49 -21.85 -2.15
CA LEU A 84 1.22 -22.00 -0.72
C LEU A 84 -0.28 -21.89 -0.37
N GLY A 85 -1.06 -21.22 -1.21
CA GLY A 85 -2.51 -21.08 -1.10
C GLY A 85 -3.30 -22.21 -1.77
N SER A 86 -2.64 -23.27 -2.25
CA SER A 86 -3.27 -24.45 -2.85
C SER A 86 -3.08 -25.71 -2.02
N LYS A 87 -4.15 -26.48 -1.84
CA LYS A 87 -4.18 -27.83 -1.26
C LYS A 87 -3.33 -28.81 -2.05
N LYS A 88 -3.06 -28.52 -3.32
CA LYS A 88 -2.16 -29.32 -4.14
C LYS A 88 -0.75 -29.34 -3.54
N TYR A 89 -0.25 -28.21 -3.03
CA TYR A 89 1.13 -28.10 -2.55
C TYR A 89 1.24 -28.01 -1.03
N THR A 90 0.19 -27.53 -0.35
CA THR A 90 0.23 -27.23 1.08
C THR A 90 -0.98 -27.85 1.78
N PRO A 91 -0.79 -28.69 2.83
CA PRO A 91 -1.91 -29.27 3.57
C PRO A 91 -2.78 -28.24 4.29
N ALA A 92 -2.19 -27.10 4.67
CA ALA A 92 -2.84 -26.00 5.39
C ALA A 92 -2.77 -24.67 4.61
N PRO A 93 -3.40 -24.58 3.42
CA PRO A 93 -3.26 -23.40 2.55
C PRO A 93 -3.88 -22.13 3.15
N PHE A 94 -4.84 -22.30 4.08
CA PHE A 94 -5.48 -21.21 4.80
C PHE A 94 -4.49 -20.35 5.60
N ILE A 95 -3.30 -20.86 5.91
CA ILE A 95 -2.26 -20.10 6.62
C ILE A 95 -1.81 -18.92 5.78
N LEU A 96 -1.50 -19.12 4.49
CA LEU A 96 -1.15 -18.01 3.60
C LEU A 96 -2.33 -17.05 3.46
N ASP A 97 -3.53 -17.57 3.24
CA ASP A 97 -4.74 -16.78 3.00
C ASP A 97 -5.03 -15.82 4.15
N ILE A 98 -5.05 -16.32 5.39
CA ILE A 98 -5.27 -15.51 6.60
C ILE A 98 -4.11 -14.53 6.78
N THR A 99 -2.87 -14.98 6.52
CA THR A 99 -1.68 -14.14 6.64
C THR A 99 -1.78 -12.91 5.74
N VAL A 100 -2.14 -13.07 4.47
CA VAL A 100 -2.24 -11.95 3.52
C VAL A 100 -3.46 -11.06 3.79
N ILE A 101 -4.59 -11.64 4.22
CA ILE A 101 -5.80 -10.88 4.60
C ILE A 101 -5.51 -9.97 5.79
N ILE A 102 -5.01 -10.54 6.89
CA ILE A 102 -4.70 -9.78 8.12
C ILE A 102 -3.64 -8.73 7.82
N SER A 103 -2.57 -9.12 7.12
CA SER A 103 -1.48 -8.19 6.79
C SER A 103 -1.98 -7.03 5.92
N ALA A 104 -2.83 -7.27 4.92
CA ALA A 104 -3.40 -6.21 4.09
C ALA A 104 -4.19 -5.17 4.92
N VAL A 105 -5.04 -5.63 5.85
CA VAL A 105 -5.81 -4.75 6.74
C VAL A 105 -4.89 -3.88 7.60
N PHE A 106 -3.85 -4.48 8.18
CA PHE A 106 -2.95 -3.78 9.10
C PHE A 106 -1.82 -2.99 8.41
N ILE A 107 -1.55 -3.22 7.13
CA ILE A 107 -0.65 -2.37 6.34
C ILE A 107 -1.32 -1.03 5.99
N LEU A 108 -2.66 -0.99 5.88
CA LEU A 108 -3.38 0.20 5.43
C LEU A 108 -3.14 1.46 6.31
N PRO A 109 -3.21 1.40 7.66
CA PRO A 109 -2.85 2.53 8.52
C PRO A 109 -1.46 3.11 8.28
N LEU A 110 -0.46 2.25 8.02
CA LEU A 110 0.90 2.68 7.70
C LEU A 110 0.92 3.44 6.36
N ILE A 111 0.27 2.92 5.33
CA ILE A 111 0.18 3.59 4.01
C ILE A 111 -0.47 4.96 4.17
N LEU A 112 -1.60 5.05 4.88
CA LEU A 112 -2.27 6.33 5.12
C LEU A 112 -1.38 7.33 5.89
N ASN A 113 -0.56 6.84 6.82
CA ASN A 113 0.41 7.66 7.55
C ASN A 113 1.51 8.22 6.63
N LEU A 114 1.94 7.47 5.60
CA LEU A 114 2.84 8.02 4.57
C LEU A 114 2.19 9.20 3.85
N GLY A 115 0.87 9.19 3.66
CA GLY A 115 0.11 10.34 3.16
C GLY A 115 0.38 11.64 3.95
N ARG A 116 0.44 11.55 5.29
CA ARG A 116 0.73 12.72 6.16
C ARG A 116 2.13 13.29 5.91
N LEU A 117 3.10 12.46 5.52
CA LEU A 117 4.45 12.92 5.18
C LEU A 117 4.48 13.82 3.95
N TYR A 118 3.55 13.61 3.01
CA TYR A 118 3.47 14.38 1.78
C TYR A 118 2.63 15.66 1.96
N THR A 119 1.60 15.60 2.81
CA THR A 119 0.71 16.74 3.06
C THR A 119 1.30 17.77 4.02
N SER A 120 2.07 17.32 5.03
CA SER A 120 2.67 18.20 6.06
C SER A 120 3.34 19.42 5.42
N ALA A 121 2.78 20.59 5.75
CA ALA A 121 3.27 21.88 5.31
C ALA A 121 4.74 22.02 5.75
N PRO A 122 5.60 22.63 4.91
CA PRO A 122 6.91 23.02 5.39
C PRO A 122 6.69 23.98 6.56
N THR A 123 7.16 23.62 7.75
CA THR A 123 7.31 24.60 8.83
C THR A 123 8.31 25.62 8.34
N ASP A 124 7.83 26.86 8.23
CA ASP A 124 8.54 27.97 7.64
C ASP A 124 9.93 28.14 8.23
N ASN A 125 10.91 28.23 7.33
CA ASN A 125 11.96 29.24 7.35
C ASN A 125 12.82 29.10 6.08
N ILE A 126 12.87 30.19 5.30
CA ILE A 126 14.04 30.60 4.51
C ILE A 126 14.33 29.70 3.29
N ASP A 127 13.56 29.85 2.20
CA ASP A 127 14.09 30.21 0.85
C ASP A 127 12.94 30.18 -0.18
N ASN A 128 12.49 31.35 -0.63
CA ASN A 128 11.38 31.52 -1.59
C ASN A 128 11.81 31.22 -3.04
N SER A 129 12.66 30.22 -3.26
CA SER A 129 13.10 29.87 -4.61
C SER A 129 12.00 29.11 -5.37
N LYS A 130 11.73 29.54 -6.61
CA LYS A 130 10.83 28.82 -7.55
C LYS A 130 11.17 27.32 -7.62
N ARG A 131 12.45 26.98 -7.53
CA ARG A 131 12.96 25.59 -7.50
C ARG A 131 12.41 24.79 -6.32
N MET A 132 12.44 25.32 -5.10
CA MET A 132 11.92 24.63 -3.92
C MET A 132 10.40 24.40 -4.00
N HIS A 133 9.68 25.37 -4.59
CA HIS A 133 8.25 25.21 -4.86
C HIS A 133 7.97 24.01 -5.77
N TYR A 134 8.65 23.92 -6.93
CA TYR A 134 8.48 22.80 -7.85
C TYR A 134 8.86 21.45 -7.21
N ILE A 135 9.97 21.37 -6.47
CA ILE A 135 10.37 20.15 -5.76
C ILE A 135 9.27 19.69 -4.80
N ASN A 136 8.71 20.60 -4.00
CA ASN A 136 7.63 20.27 -3.07
C ASN A 136 6.34 19.85 -3.81
N HIS A 137 6.04 20.50 -4.94
CA HIS A 137 4.88 20.19 -5.78
C HIS A 137 4.97 18.78 -6.39
N PHE A 138 6.06 18.47 -7.10
CA PHE A 138 6.30 17.15 -7.67
C PHE A 138 6.37 16.06 -6.60
N ARG A 139 7.01 16.34 -5.46
CA ARG A 139 7.02 15.41 -4.32
C ARG A 139 5.61 15.06 -3.85
N ARG A 140 4.70 16.04 -3.79
CA ARG A 140 3.30 15.81 -3.42
C ARG A 140 2.59 14.97 -4.47
N ILE A 141 2.76 15.28 -5.75
CA ILE A 141 2.19 14.51 -6.86
C ILE A 141 2.64 13.04 -6.77
N PHE A 142 3.96 12.79 -6.75
CA PHE A 142 4.49 11.44 -6.65
C PHE A 142 4.05 10.76 -5.34
N GLY A 143 4.02 11.49 -4.23
CA GLY A 143 3.52 10.96 -2.96
C GLY A 143 2.08 10.48 -3.03
N TYR A 144 1.18 11.23 -3.68
CA TYR A 144 -0.22 10.83 -3.84
C TYR A 144 -0.41 9.71 -4.86
N ILE A 145 0.30 9.73 -5.99
CA ILE A 145 0.26 8.63 -6.97
C ILE A 145 0.76 7.34 -6.30
N GLY A 146 1.88 7.42 -5.58
CA GLY A 146 2.43 6.29 -4.83
C GLY A 146 1.44 5.77 -3.77
N LEU A 147 0.81 6.67 -3.01
CA LEU A 147 -0.21 6.32 -2.02
C LEU A 147 -1.38 5.54 -2.65
N VAL A 148 -1.93 6.03 -3.76
CA VAL A 148 -3.05 5.37 -4.46
C VAL A 148 -2.62 4.00 -4.97
N SER A 149 -1.45 3.88 -5.59
CA SER A 149 -0.92 2.60 -6.07
C SER A 149 -0.69 1.60 -4.93
N LEU A 150 -0.17 2.05 -3.78
CA LEU A 150 -0.02 1.18 -2.60
C LEU A 150 -1.38 0.70 -2.06
N ILE A 151 -2.42 1.54 -2.09
CA ILE A 151 -3.79 1.13 -1.71
C ILE A 151 -4.32 0.07 -2.69
N VAL A 152 -4.11 0.25 -4.00
CA VAL A 152 -4.45 -0.77 -5.01
C VAL A 152 -3.72 -2.09 -4.71
N GLY A 153 -2.43 -2.02 -4.37
CA GLY A 153 -1.63 -3.18 -3.97
C GLY A 153 -2.20 -3.91 -2.76
N VAL A 154 -2.63 -3.16 -1.73
CA VAL A 154 -3.28 -3.74 -0.53
C VAL A 154 -4.64 -4.34 -0.84
N ILE A 155 -5.45 -3.71 -1.70
CA ILE A 155 -6.72 -4.28 -2.15
C ILE A 155 -6.47 -5.59 -2.89
N GLY A 156 -5.45 -5.64 -3.77
CA GLY A 156 -4.99 -6.87 -4.40
C GLY A 156 -4.64 -7.93 -3.35
N LEU A 157 -3.77 -7.60 -2.39
CA LEU A 157 -3.25 -8.53 -1.39
C LEU A 157 -4.36 -9.14 -0.53
N PHE A 158 -5.32 -8.32 -0.11
CA PHE A 158 -6.48 -8.76 0.64
C PHE A 158 -7.31 -9.78 -0.15
N ASN A 159 -7.59 -9.47 -1.42
CA ASN A 159 -8.40 -10.33 -2.28
C ASN A 159 -7.66 -11.59 -2.75
N VAL A 160 -6.32 -11.59 -2.82
CA VAL A 160 -5.52 -12.80 -3.06
C VAL A 160 -5.79 -13.88 -1.99
N GLY A 161 -5.94 -13.49 -0.72
CA GLY A 161 -6.27 -14.44 0.34
C GLY A 161 -7.72 -14.93 0.30
N ILE A 162 -8.66 -14.09 -0.14
CA ILE A 162 -10.07 -14.48 -0.31
C ILE A 162 -10.18 -15.45 -1.49
N PHE A 163 -9.67 -15.04 -2.65
CA PHE A 163 -9.67 -15.79 -3.90
C PHE A 163 -8.33 -16.51 -4.05
N SER A 164 -8.06 -17.45 -3.15
CA SER A 164 -6.88 -18.32 -3.24
C SER A 164 -6.95 -19.21 -4.49
N LEU A 165 -5.83 -19.82 -4.90
CA LEU A 165 -5.74 -20.61 -6.14
C LEU A 165 -6.89 -21.63 -6.30
N ASP A 166 -7.22 -22.34 -5.21
CA ASP A 166 -8.28 -23.35 -5.23
C ASP A 166 -9.70 -22.75 -5.13
N ARG A 167 -9.83 -21.48 -4.74
CA ARG A 167 -11.11 -20.79 -4.45
C ARG A 167 -11.28 -19.52 -5.28
N SER A 168 -10.81 -19.57 -6.52
CA SER A 168 -10.81 -18.42 -7.42
C SER A 168 -11.70 -18.67 -8.64
N PRO A 169 -13.00 -18.30 -8.59
CA PRO A 169 -13.83 -18.33 -9.79
C PRO A 169 -13.21 -17.40 -10.86
N TRP A 170 -13.33 -17.79 -12.13
CA TRP A 170 -12.85 -17.00 -13.29
C TRP A 170 -11.39 -16.51 -13.21
N ASN A 171 -10.53 -17.24 -12.50
CA ASN A 171 -9.12 -16.87 -12.33
C ASN A 171 -8.92 -15.46 -11.70
N LEU A 172 -9.85 -15.03 -10.85
CA LEU A 172 -9.73 -13.79 -10.07
C LEU A 172 -8.42 -13.69 -9.27
N HIS A 173 -7.88 -14.82 -8.81
CA HIS A 173 -6.57 -14.88 -8.15
C HIS A 173 -5.48 -14.19 -8.95
N LEU A 174 -5.38 -14.50 -10.25
CA LEU A 174 -4.37 -13.90 -11.13
C LEU A 174 -4.56 -12.38 -11.25
N ILE A 175 -5.81 -11.92 -11.34
CA ILE A 175 -6.12 -10.49 -11.42
C ILE A 175 -5.69 -9.78 -10.14
N PHE A 176 -6.06 -10.32 -8.96
CA PHE A 176 -5.71 -9.70 -7.68
C PHE A 176 -4.22 -9.83 -7.34
N ALA A 177 -3.56 -10.92 -7.73
CA ALA A 177 -2.11 -11.06 -7.64
C ALA A 177 -1.41 -10.02 -8.51
N SER A 178 -1.89 -9.81 -9.74
CA SER A 178 -1.39 -8.76 -10.63
C SER A 178 -1.58 -7.37 -10.02
N LEU A 179 -2.76 -7.06 -9.48
CA LEU A 179 -3.01 -5.80 -8.77
C LEU A 179 -2.09 -5.61 -7.57
N THR A 180 -1.78 -6.69 -6.84
CA THR A 180 -0.85 -6.68 -5.70
C THR A 180 0.55 -6.28 -6.14
N PHE A 181 1.13 -7.02 -7.09
CA PHE A 181 2.50 -6.78 -7.53
C PHE A 181 2.65 -5.44 -8.28
N VAL A 182 1.73 -5.12 -9.19
CA VAL A 182 1.73 -3.85 -9.92
C VAL A 182 1.52 -2.69 -8.95
N GLY A 183 0.53 -2.78 -8.05
CA GLY A 183 0.24 -1.75 -7.06
C GLY A 183 1.43 -1.48 -6.13
N PHE A 184 2.08 -2.53 -5.61
CA PHE A 184 3.27 -2.35 -4.78
C PHE A 184 4.50 -1.88 -5.56
N ALA A 185 4.71 -2.30 -6.82
CA ALA A 185 5.83 -1.84 -7.63
C ALA A 185 5.70 -0.36 -8.02
N PHE A 186 4.53 0.06 -8.51
CA PHE A 186 4.27 1.47 -8.81
C PHE A 186 4.22 2.32 -7.54
N GLY A 187 3.61 1.77 -6.48
CA GLY A 187 3.58 2.38 -5.16
C GLY A 187 4.99 2.65 -4.64
N SER A 188 5.87 1.66 -4.66
CA SER A 188 7.26 1.81 -4.23
C SER A 188 8.00 2.82 -5.11
N PHE A 189 7.82 2.77 -6.43
CA PHE A 189 8.46 3.69 -7.37
C PHE A 189 8.15 5.15 -7.04
N PHE A 190 6.88 5.52 -7.01
CA PHE A 190 6.47 6.91 -6.79
C PHE A 190 6.69 7.38 -5.36
N THR A 191 6.45 6.53 -4.35
CA THR A 191 6.78 6.85 -2.95
C THR A 191 8.29 7.02 -2.78
N GLY A 192 9.10 6.18 -3.43
CA GLY A 192 10.56 6.28 -3.45
C GLY A 192 11.05 7.58 -4.06
N LEU A 193 10.50 7.99 -5.20
CA LEU A 193 10.78 9.31 -5.80
C LEU A 193 10.45 10.45 -4.83
N ALA A 194 9.28 10.41 -4.20
CA ALA A 194 8.88 11.41 -3.21
C ALA A 194 9.85 11.49 -2.01
N ILE A 195 10.39 10.34 -1.56
CA ILE A 195 11.39 10.27 -0.48
C ILE A 195 12.74 10.86 -0.94
N ILE A 196 13.22 10.53 -2.15
CA ILE A 196 14.51 11.00 -2.67
C ILE A 196 14.52 12.53 -2.78
N MET A 197 13.44 13.11 -3.31
CA MET A 197 13.34 14.54 -3.63
C MET A 197 13.50 15.47 -2.43
N LYS A 198 13.18 15.02 -1.21
CA LYS A 198 13.37 15.85 -0.01
C LYS A 198 13.81 14.99 1.16
N LYS A 199 15.01 15.26 1.68
CA LYS A 199 15.53 14.62 2.88
C LYS A 199 14.58 14.94 4.03
N LYS A 200 13.86 13.91 4.47
CA LYS A 200 12.95 13.94 5.61
C LYS A 200 13.38 12.84 6.58
N ILE A 201 12.43 12.40 7.40
CA ILE A 201 12.55 11.33 8.39
C ILE A 201 13.08 10.01 7.78
N ILE A 202 12.77 9.73 6.51
CA ILE A 202 13.17 8.50 5.81
C ILE A 202 14.49 8.74 5.03
N PRO A 203 15.52 7.90 5.21
CA PRO A 203 16.76 7.95 4.43
C PRO A 203 16.54 7.82 2.93
N ARG A 204 17.33 8.57 2.14
CA ARG A 204 17.27 8.51 0.67
C ARG A 204 17.66 7.15 0.10
N THR A 205 18.50 6.39 0.78
CA THR A 205 18.91 5.04 0.37
C THR A 205 17.72 4.10 0.24
N ILE A 206 16.77 4.16 1.17
CA ILE A 206 15.49 3.44 1.08
C ILE A 206 14.69 3.94 -0.12
N GLY A 207 14.62 5.25 -0.32
CA GLY A 207 13.96 5.83 -1.50
C GLY A 207 14.53 5.31 -2.83
N PHE A 208 15.86 5.28 -2.98
CA PHE A 208 16.52 4.72 -4.17
C PHE A 208 16.20 3.23 -4.35
N PHE A 209 16.25 2.45 -3.27
CA PHE A 209 15.89 1.04 -3.34
C PHE A 209 14.41 0.85 -3.71
N MET A 210 13.49 1.67 -3.22
CA MET A 210 12.07 1.60 -3.60
C MET A 210 11.82 1.95 -5.08
N VAL A 211 12.61 2.86 -5.64
CA VAL A 211 12.56 3.23 -7.08
C VAL A 211 13.08 2.11 -7.97
N LEU A 212 14.11 1.38 -7.53
CA LEU A 212 14.80 0.41 -8.37
C LEU A 212 14.37 -1.03 -8.08
N GLY A 213 14.37 -1.48 -6.83
CA GLY A 213 14.19 -2.88 -6.44
C GLY A 213 12.89 -3.51 -6.97
N PRO A 214 11.70 -3.14 -6.44
CA PRO A 214 10.45 -3.75 -6.88
C PRO A 214 10.17 -3.57 -8.39
N PRO A 215 10.36 -2.39 -9.00
CA PRO A 215 10.15 -2.24 -10.44
C PRO A 215 11.09 -3.10 -11.30
N ILE A 216 12.39 -3.17 -10.99
CA ILE A 216 13.34 -4.02 -11.71
C ILE A 216 12.93 -5.48 -11.56
N SER A 217 12.57 -5.94 -10.36
CA SER A 217 12.11 -7.32 -10.17
C SER A 217 10.83 -7.65 -10.96
N GLY A 218 9.90 -6.69 -11.05
CA GLY A 218 8.71 -6.82 -11.88
C GLY A 218 9.04 -6.91 -13.38
N ILE A 219 9.96 -6.07 -13.87
CA ILE A 219 10.43 -6.14 -15.26
C ILE A 219 11.10 -7.49 -15.54
N LEU A 220 11.95 -7.97 -14.64
CA LEU A 220 12.60 -9.27 -14.77
C LEU A 220 11.57 -10.40 -14.80
N PHE A 221 10.54 -10.37 -13.95
CA PHE A 221 9.45 -11.35 -13.96
C PHE A 221 8.71 -11.39 -15.30
N LEU A 222 8.43 -10.21 -15.89
CA LEU A 222 7.74 -10.10 -17.18
C LEU A 222 8.59 -10.62 -18.34
N ILE A 223 9.88 -10.29 -18.37
CA ILE A 223 10.80 -10.74 -19.42
C ILE A 223 11.11 -12.25 -19.28
N GLY A 224 11.26 -12.73 -18.05
CA GLY A 224 11.64 -14.11 -17.76
C GLY A 224 13.02 -14.50 -18.33
N PRO A 225 14.11 -13.76 -18.05
CA PRO A 225 15.42 -14.05 -18.61
C PRO A 225 15.96 -15.39 -18.08
N GLN A 226 16.44 -16.24 -18.99
CA GLN A 226 17.15 -17.46 -18.59
C GLN A 226 18.50 -17.10 -17.94
N PRO A 227 18.95 -17.82 -16.89
CA PRO A 227 18.40 -19.08 -16.35
C PRO A 227 17.35 -18.91 -15.24
N LEU A 228 16.80 -17.70 -15.02
CA LEU A 228 15.87 -17.44 -13.92
C LEU A 228 14.47 -17.98 -14.24
N THR A 229 13.93 -18.83 -13.36
CA THR A 229 12.56 -19.34 -13.47
C THR A 229 11.55 -18.28 -13.06
N ARG A 230 10.32 -18.34 -13.60
CA ARG A 230 9.25 -17.41 -13.21
C ARG A 230 8.86 -17.55 -11.74
N GLN A 231 8.93 -18.76 -11.21
CA GLN A 231 8.69 -19.09 -9.81
C GLN A 231 9.68 -18.35 -8.90
N LEU A 232 10.97 -18.47 -9.19
CA LEU A 232 12.01 -17.74 -8.47
C LEU A 232 11.83 -16.22 -8.59
N LEU A 233 11.49 -15.72 -9.78
CA LEU A 233 11.28 -14.28 -9.99
C LEU A 233 10.08 -13.73 -9.20
N GLU A 234 9.02 -14.50 -8.98
CA GLU A 234 7.91 -14.11 -8.10
C GLU A 234 8.36 -13.99 -6.63
N TRP A 235 9.20 -14.92 -6.18
CA TRP A 235 9.84 -14.83 -4.86
C TRP A 235 10.75 -13.60 -4.76
N VAL A 236 11.55 -13.31 -5.79
CA VAL A 236 12.39 -12.12 -5.84
C VAL A 236 11.53 -10.85 -5.76
N MET A 237 10.42 -10.75 -6.50
CA MET A 237 9.49 -9.62 -6.38
C MET A 237 8.96 -9.46 -4.95
N THR A 238 8.57 -10.57 -4.32
CA THR A 238 8.09 -10.57 -2.93
C THR A 238 9.17 -10.08 -1.97
N PHE A 239 10.39 -10.62 -2.06
CA PHE A 239 11.50 -10.20 -1.20
C PHE A 239 11.92 -8.75 -1.44
N MET A 240 11.88 -8.27 -2.68
CA MET A 240 12.14 -6.86 -2.99
C MET A 240 11.08 -5.94 -2.35
N ALA A 241 9.81 -6.36 -2.33
CA ALA A 241 8.76 -5.63 -1.63
C ALA A 241 8.99 -5.61 -0.11
N LEU A 242 9.35 -6.76 0.48
CA LEU A 242 9.65 -6.85 1.92
C LEU A 242 10.88 -6.06 2.32
N ALA A 243 11.91 -6.05 1.48
CA ALA A 243 13.19 -5.40 1.75
C ALA A 243 13.07 -3.88 1.93
N TRP A 244 12.07 -3.21 1.33
CA TRP A 244 11.79 -1.80 1.65
C TRP A 244 10.73 -1.63 2.72
N TYR A 245 9.74 -2.52 2.76
CA TYR A 245 8.64 -2.47 3.73
C TYR A 245 9.16 -2.55 5.17
N TYR A 246 10.05 -3.52 5.45
CA TYR A 246 10.60 -3.73 6.79
C TYR A 246 11.38 -2.52 7.30
N PRO A 247 12.41 -2.00 6.61
CA PRO A 247 13.09 -0.78 7.03
C PRO A 247 12.15 0.41 7.21
N LEU A 248 11.16 0.59 6.33
CA LEU A 248 10.21 1.68 6.44
C LEU A 248 9.34 1.58 7.70
N THR A 249 8.85 0.37 8.02
CA THR A 249 8.08 0.13 9.25
C THR A 249 8.90 0.37 10.51
N PHE A 250 10.15 -0.10 10.57
CA PHE A 250 11.05 0.11 11.71
C PHE A 250 11.36 1.60 11.92
N ILE A 251 11.68 2.33 10.86
CA ILE A 251 11.91 3.79 10.94
C ILE A 251 10.64 4.49 11.40
N THR A 252 9.47 4.06 10.91
CA THR A 252 8.20 4.62 11.32
C THR A 252 7.98 4.39 12.82
N LEU A 253 8.12 3.16 13.34
CA LEU A 253 8.02 2.86 14.77
C LEU A 253 8.93 3.74 15.64
N GLN A 254 10.21 3.86 15.27
CA GLN A 254 11.18 4.69 15.99
C GLN A 254 10.76 6.17 16.03
N LYS A 255 10.18 6.67 14.94
CA LYS A 255 9.85 8.09 14.77
C LYS A 255 8.45 8.43 15.29
N THR A 256 7.54 7.46 15.36
CA THR A 256 6.24 7.57 16.03
C THR A 256 6.40 7.65 17.55
N ASN A 257 7.46 7.07 18.13
CA ASN A 257 7.82 7.24 19.54
C ASN A 257 8.31 8.65 19.88
N THR A 258 8.82 9.41 18.91
CA THR A 258 9.49 10.70 19.16
C THR A 258 8.62 11.92 18.85
N LEU A 259 7.31 11.76 18.68
CA LEU A 259 6.32 12.82 18.33
C LEU A 259 6.58 13.55 16.99
N LEU A 260 7.66 13.23 16.26
CA LEU A 260 8.12 13.96 15.08
C LEU A 260 7.15 13.91 13.88
N PHE A 261 6.28 12.90 13.80
CA PHE A 261 5.27 12.82 12.73
C PHE A 261 4.01 13.65 13.01
N PHE A 262 3.78 14.07 14.26
CA PHE A 262 2.48 14.59 14.71
C PHE A 262 2.50 16.06 15.08
N LYS A 263 3.64 16.74 14.99
CA LYS A 263 3.69 18.20 14.92
C LYS A 263 3.19 18.65 13.54
N SER A 264 1.90 18.41 13.28
CA SER A 264 1.15 19.18 12.32
C SER A 264 1.07 20.58 12.91
N GLY A 265 1.82 21.53 12.35
CA GLY A 265 1.58 22.95 12.63
C GLY A 265 0.19 23.30 12.11
N TYR A 266 -0.80 23.17 12.99
CA TYR A 266 -2.01 23.96 12.99
C TYR A 266 -2.02 24.69 14.33
#